data_AF-A0A5B0P0Y9-F1
#
_entry.id   AF-A0A5B0P0Y9-F1
#
_cell.length_a   1.000
_cell.length_b   1.000
_cell.length_c   1.000
_cell.angle_alpha   90.00
_cell.angle_beta   90.00
_cell.angle_gamma   90.00
#
_symmetry.space_group_name_H-M   'P 1'
#
loop_
_entity.id
_entity.type
_entity.pdbx_description
1 polymer ?
#
loop_
_entity_poly.entity_id
_entity_poly.type
_entity_poly.pdbx_seq_one_letter_code
_entity_poly.pdbx_strand_id
1 'polypeptide(L)'
;MLTSHAFSLHPLSVCLDWLSAWELEFIIPESSTGNHLKPFPLTVVASGELIKQIIHPTDPCKTVFYYSQAIPTSVQHIAWVVGPLTVNDQTPYQPPPPSSSSETSPMALGKI
;
A
#
# COMPACT_ATOMS: atom_id res chain seq x y z
N MET A 1 -11.97 46.88 23.68
CA MET A 1 -12.18 45.47 24.06
C MET A 1 -12.70 44.72 22.85
N LEU A 2 -12.29 43.45 22.69
CA LEU A 2 -12.47 42.54 21.54
C LEU A 2 -11.45 42.75 20.39
N THR A 3 -10.73 41.75 19.87
CA THR A 3 -10.57 40.32 20.17
C THR A 3 -9.26 39.87 19.53
N SER A 4 -8.48 39.09 20.26
CA SER A 4 -7.35 38.31 19.74
C SER A 4 -7.87 37.25 18.78
N HIS A 5 -7.34 37.19 17.55
CA HIS A 5 -7.26 35.96 16.78
C HIS A 5 -5.86 35.88 16.17
N ALA A 6 -4.99 35.19 16.90
CA ALA A 6 -3.78 34.62 16.35
C ALA A 6 -4.18 33.56 15.31
N PHE A 7 -3.70 33.72 14.08
CA PHE A 7 -3.55 32.62 13.13
C PHE A 7 -2.21 32.81 12.42
N SER A 8 -1.13 32.65 13.18
CA SER A 8 0.21 32.50 12.62
C SER A 8 0.44 31.02 12.33
N LEU A 9 -0.18 30.52 11.27
CA LEU A 9 0.38 29.42 10.50
C LEU A 9 0.99 30.08 9.27
N HIS A 10 2.29 30.38 9.36
CA HIS A 10 3.09 30.74 8.20
C HIS A 10 2.91 29.59 7.19
N PRO A 11 2.38 29.86 5.98
CA PRO A 11 2.18 28.82 5.01
C PRO A 11 3.55 28.40 4.48
N LEU A 12 3.91 27.13 4.64
CA LEU A 12 4.97 26.47 3.86
C LEU A 12 4.57 26.36 2.36
N SER A 13 3.87 27.35 1.82
CA SER A 13 3.16 27.29 0.53
C SER A 13 3.95 27.92 -0.62
N VAL A 14 5.29 27.85 -0.58
CA VAL A 14 6.14 28.43 -1.65
C VAL A 14 7.15 27.43 -2.24
N CYS A 15 7.11 26.14 -1.89
CA CYS A 15 8.14 25.18 -2.35
C CYS A 15 7.63 23.91 -3.06
N LEU A 16 6.38 23.83 -3.51
CA LEU A 16 5.81 22.58 -4.04
C LEU A 16 5.40 22.56 -5.52
N ASP A 17 5.93 23.43 -6.38
CA ASP A 17 5.50 23.46 -7.80
C ASP A 17 5.97 22.26 -8.65
N TRP A 18 6.88 21.43 -8.13
CA TRP A 18 7.48 20.29 -8.85
C TRP A 18 7.10 18.92 -8.26
N LEU A 19 6.39 18.90 -7.12
CA LEU A 19 5.96 17.68 -6.46
C LEU A 19 4.44 17.58 -6.60
N SER A 20 3.97 16.44 -7.09
CA SER A 20 2.54 16.17 -7.20
C SER A 20 2.23 14.79 -6.64
N ALA A 21 1.06 14.67 -6.03
CA ALA A 21 0.44 13.37 -5.83
C ALA A 21 0.04 12.80 -7.21
N TRP A 22 0.00 11.48 -7.33
CA TRP A 22 -0.31 10.83 -8.60
C TRP A 22 -1.10 9.55 -8.40
N GLU A 23 -1.85 9.20 -9.44
CA GLU A 23 -2.59 7.95 -9.59
C GLU A 23 -2.25 7.36 -10.96
N LEU A 24 -1.97 6.05 -11.00
CA LEU A 24 -1.62 5.35 -12.22
C LEU A 24 -2.45 4.09 -12.37
N GLU A 25 -2.88 3.84 -13.61
CA GLU A 25 -3.59 2.63 -14.01
C GLU A 25 -2.75 1.86 -15.02
N PHE A 26 -2.49 0.59 -14.74
CA PHE A 26 -1.78 -0.30 -15.64
C PHE A 26 -2.70 -1.44 -16.05
N ILE A 27 -2.92 -1.59 -17.36
CA ILE A 27 -3.65 -2.72 -17.93
C ILE A 27 -2.63 -3.64 -18.60
N ILE A 28 -2.40 -4.81 -18.02
CA ILE A 28 -1.42 -5.78 -18.52
C ILE A 28 -2.08 -7.11 -18.86
N PRO A 29 -1.55 -7.87 -19.83
CA PRO A 29 -1.96 -9.25 -20.04
C PRO A 29 -1.72 -10.09 -18.77
N GLU A 30 -2.60 -11.05 -18.49
CA GLU A 30 -2.43 -11.98 -17.37
C GLU A 30 -1.12 -12.78 -17.51
N SER A 31 -0.83 -13.21 -18.73
CA SER A 31 0.39 -13.93 -19.06
C SER A 31 0.96 -13.50 -20.40
N SER A 32 2.24 -13.74 -20.60
CA SER A 32 2.86 -13.61 -21.92
C SER A 32 3.63 -14.87 -22.30
N THR A 33 3.55 -15.19 -23.59
CA THR A 33 4.26 -16.31 -24.22
C THR A 33 5.30 -15.68 -25.13
N GLY A 34 6.47 -15.33 -24.58
CA GLY A 34 7.60 -14.88 -25.40
C GLY A 34 8.21 -16.03 -26.22
N ASN A 35 9.54 -16.02 -26.43
CA ASN A 35 10.28 -17.18 -26.97
C ASN A 35 10.28 -18.42 -26.05
N HIS A 36 9.54 -18.37 -24.95
CA HIS A 36 9.44 -19.46 -23.98
C HIS A 36 8.31 -20.41 -24.35
N LEU A 37 8.55 -21.72 -24.22
CA LEU A 37 7.57 -22.76 -24.53
C LEU A 37 6.33 -22.77 -23.60
N LYS A 38 6.32 -21.94 -22.54
CA LYS A 38 5.23 -21.86 -21.56
C LYS A 38 4.90 -20.40 -21.22
N PRO A 39 3.61 -20.06 -21.06
CA PRO A 39 3.19 -18.74 -20.59
C PRO A 39 3.76 -18.46 -19.20
N PHE A 40 4.16 -17.22 -18.94
CA PHE A 40 4.54 -16.74 -17.61
C PHE A 40 3.63 -15.59 -17.19
N PRO A 41 3.27 -15.51 -15.88
CA PRO A 41 2.42 -14.44 -15.39
C PRO A 41 3.16 -13.10 -15.48
N LEU A 42 2.44 -12.05 -15.87
CA LEU A 42 2.95 -10.69 -15.81
C LEU A 42 2.40 -9.99 -14.57
N THR A 43 3.23 -9.19 -13.94
CA THR A 43 2.85 -8.32 -12.83
C THR A 43 3.51 -6.96 -13.04
N VAL A 44 2.90 -5.92 -12.50
CA VAL A 44 3.47 -4.58 -12.42
C VAL A 44 3.73 -4.23 -10.97
N VAL A 45 4.85 -3.58 -10.71
CA VAL A 45 5.16 -2.95 -9.44
C VAL A 45 5.55 -1.51 -9.73
N ALA A 46 4.94 -0.56 -9.01
CA ALA A 46 5.26 0.85 -9.11
C ALA A 46 5.77 1.39 -7.76
N SER A 47 6.40 2.57 -7.78
CA SER A 47 6.95 3.22 -6.58
C SER A 47 5.89 3.73 -5.58
N GLY A 48 4.60 3.64 -5.93
CA GLY A 48 3.49 4.00 -5.06
C GLY A 48 2.82 2.80 -4.40
N GLU A 49 1.71 3.07 -3.71
CA GLU A 49 0.90 2.04 -3.07
C GLU A 49 -0.03 1.37 -4.08
N LEU A 50 -0.07 0.02 -4.09
CA LEU A 50 -1.05 -0.73 -4.84
C LEU A 50 -2.41 -0.64 -4.13
N ILE A 51 -3.34 0.12 -4.71
CA ILE A 51 -4.67 0.33 -4.15
C ILE A 51 -5.61 -0.81 -4.52
N LYS A 52 -5.54 -1.27 -5.77
CA LYS A 52 -6.48 -2.27 -6.27
C LYS A 52 -5.90 -3.05 -7.44
N GLN A 53 -6.15 -4.36 -7.44
CA GLN A 53 -5.90 -5.25 -8.57
C GLN A 53 -7.21 -5.95 -8.94
N ILE A 54 -7.62 -5.88 -10.21
CA ILE A 54 -8.82 -6.54 -10.72
C ILE A 54 -8.58 -7.18 -12.08
N ILE A 55 -9.39 -8.16 -12.43
CA ILE A 55 -9.50 -8.64 -13.82
C ILE A 55 -10.19 -7.56 -14.65
N HIS A 56 -9.73 -7.33 -15.87
CA HIS A 56 -10.29 -6.32 -16.75
C HIS A 56 -11.75 -6.66 -17.10
N PRO A 57 -12.70 -5.71 -16.98
CA PRO A 57 -14.14 -5.99 -17.01
C PRO A 57 -14.62 -6.59 -18.33
N THR A 58 -13.97 -6.25 -19.44
CA THR A 58 -14.34 -6.71 -20.79
C THR A 58 -13.46 -7.83 -21.30
N ASP A 59 -12.30 -8.06 -20.69
CA ASP A 59 -11.27 -8.96 -21.23
C ASP A 59 -10.63 -9.74 -20.07
N PRO A 60 -11.05 -10.99 -19.81
CA PRO A 60 -10.56 -11.74 -18.66
C PRO A 60 -9.08 -12.10 -18.77
N CYS A 61 -8.47 -11.98 -19.95
CA CYS A 61 -7.05 -12.23 -20.17
C CYS A 61 -6.16 -11.04 -19.80
N LYS A 62 -6.74 -9.96 -19.25
CA LYS A 62 -6.02 -8.78 -18.78
C LYS A 62 -6.33 -8.50 -17.32
N THR A 63 -5.34 -7.92 -16.65
CA THR A 63 -5.43 -7.49 -15.26
C THR A 63 -5.16 -6.00 -15.19
N VAL A 64 -5.93 -5.29 -14.38
CA VAL A 64 -5.82 -3.86 -14.12
C VAL A 64 -5.24 -3.65 -12.72
N PHE A 65 -4.21 -2.82 -12.62
CA PHE A 65 -3.55 -2.43 -11.38
C PHE A 65 -3.68 -0.93 -11.19
N TYR A 66 -4.25 -0.52 -10.05
CA TYR A 66 -4.39 0.86 -9.64
C TYR A 66 -3.36 1.18 -8.56
N TYR A 67 -2.46 2.10 -8.86
CA TYR A 67 -1.47 2.62 -7.94
C TYR A 67 -1.77 4.07 -7.58
N SER A 68 -1.50 4.46 -6.34
CA SER A 68 -1.54 5.85 -5.93
C SER A 68 -0.37 6.21 -5.02
N GLN A 69 0.03 7.47 -5.06
CA GLN A 69 1.00 8.04 -4.15
C GLN A 69 0.44 9.35 -3.60
N ALA A 70 -0.09 9.30 -2.39
CA ALA A 70 -0.71 10.45 -1.74
C ALA A 70 0.31 11.53 -1.32
N ILE A 71 1.54 11.12 -0.99
CA ILE A 71 2.62 12.05 -0.62
C ILE A 71 3.17 12.65 -1.92
N PRO A 72 3.15 13.99 -2.10
CA PRO A 72 3.67 14.60 -3.31
C PRO A 72 5.13 14.21 -3.57
N THR A 73 5.38 13.64 -4.75
CA THR A 73 6.72 13.23 -5.19
C THR A 73 7.07 13.90 -6.51
N SER A 74 8.36 14.07 -6.76
CA SER A 74 8.84 14.54 -8.06
C SER A 74 8.60 13.49 -9.11
N VAL A 75 8.32 13.92 -10.35
CA VAL A 75 8.17 13.03 -11.51
C VAL A 75 9.36 12.08 -11.67
N GLN A 76 10.57 12.53 -11.29
CA GLN A 76 11.79 11.70 -11.34
C GLN A 76 11.76 10.46 -10.42
N HIS A 77 10.90 10.45 -9.40
CA HIS A 77 10.74 9.34 -8.45
C HIS A 77 9.57 8.41 -8.83
N ILE A 78 8.87 8.70 -9.92
CA ILE A 78 7.83 7.81 -10.45
C ILE A 78 8.53 6.73 -11.27
N ALA A 79 8.46 5.50 -10.79
CA ALA A 79 9.07 4.36 -11.46
C ALA A 79 8.12 3.16 -11.41
N TRP A 80 8.20 2.33 -12.43
CA TRP A 80 7.47 1.07 -12.50
C TRP A 80 8.28 0.02 -13.26
N VAL A 81 7.98 -1.23 -12.98
CA VAL A 81 8.52 -2.39 -13.68
C VAL A 81 7.38 -3.35 -14.01
N VAL A 82 7.40 -3.90 -15.21
CA VAL A 82 6.43 -4.90 -15.69
C VAL A 82 7.19 -6.15 -16.11
N GLY A 83 6.79 -7.30 -15.62
CA GLY A 83 7.43 -8.56 -16.00
C GLY A 83 7.03 -9.76 -15.14
N PRO A 84 7.69 -10.90 -15.35
CA PRO A 84 7.60 -12.06 -14.47
C PRO A 84 8.36 -11.76 -13.16
N LEU A 85 7.64 -11.19 -12.19
CA LEU A 85 8.21 -10.78 -10.90
C LEU A 85 7.86 -11.82 -9.83
N THR A 86 8.82 -12.14 -8.98
CA THR A 86 8.64 -13.01 -7.82
C THR A 86 8.90 -12.20 -6.56
N VAL A 87 7.91 -12.13 -5.66
CA VAL A 87 8.08 -11.50 -4.35
C VAL A 87 8.69 -12.52 -3.40
N ASN A 88 9.81 -12.18 -2.79
CA ASN A 88 10.41 -12.96 -1.72
C ASN A 88 10.12 -12.26 -0.38
N ASP A 89 9.07 -12.71 0.31
CA ASP A 89 8.72 -12.15 1.63
C ASP A 89 9.71 -12.68 2.68
N GLN A 90 10.45 -11.77 3.31
CA GLN A 90 11.41 -12.09 4.36
C GLN A 90 10.93 -11.67 5.75
N THR A 91 9.64 -11.43 5.94
CA THR A 91 9.09 -11.07 7.25
C THR A 91 9.51 -12.11 8.31
N PRO A 92 10.26 -11.69 9.35
CA PRO A 92 10.64 -12.59 10.42
C PRO A 92 9.37 -13.08 11.13
N TYR A 93 9.35 -14.37 11.47
CA TYR A 93 8.25 -14.95 12.23
C TYR A 93 8.05 -14.19 13.56
N GLN A 94 6.88 -13.59 13.74
CA GLN A 94 6.45 -13.05 15.03
C GLN A 94 5.53 -14.09 15.70
N PRO A 95 5.89 -14.63 16.88
CA PRO A 95 4.99 -15.51 17.61
C PRO A 95 3.70 -14.76 17.99
N PRO A 96 2.54 -15.45 18.00
CA PRO A 96 1.27 -14.82 18.37
C PRO A 96 1.35 -14.25 19.79
N PRO A 97 0.70 -13.09 20.07
CA PRO A 97 0.70 -12.51 21.40
C PRO A 97 0.09 -13.48 22.42
N PRO A 98 0.61 -13.55 23.67
CA PRO A 98 0.07 -14.43 24.68
C PRO A 98 -1.39 -14.06 24.96
N SER A 99 -2.28 -15.06 24.90
CA SER A 99 -3.69 -14.90 25.22
C SER A 99 -3.83 -14.41 26.67
N SER A 100 -4.44 -13.24 26.85
CA SER A 100 -4.74 -12.70 28.17
C SER A 100 -5.77 -13.56 28.89
N SER A 101 -5.30 -14.50 29.71
CA SER A 101 -6.13 -15.22 30.66
C SER A 101 -6.62 -14.25 31.73
N SER A 102 -7.89 -13.87 31.66
CA SER A 102 -8.58 -13.15 32.74
C SER A 102 -8.76 -14.10 33.93
N GLU A 103 -7.93 -13.96 34.95
CA GLU A 103 -8.14 -14.61 36.25
C GLU A 103 -9.41 -14.03 36.90
N THR A 104 -10.49 -14.81 36.86
CA THR A 104 -11.70 -14.57 37.64
C THR A 104 -11.45 -15.01 39.07
N SER A 105 -11.41 -14.06 39.99
CA SER A 105 -11.38 -14.29 41.44
C SER A 105 -12.68 -14.96 41.93
N PRO A 106 -12.60 -15.89 42.89
CA PRO A 106 -13.63 -16.01 43.90
C PRO A 106 -13.08 -15.84 45.34
N MET A 107 -13.91 -15.16 46.14
CA MET A 107 -13.79 -14.97 47.59
C MET A 107 -14.02 -16.26 48.41
N ALA A 108 -13.60 -16.18 49.69
CA ALA A 108 -13.99 -16.98 50.87
C ALA A 108 -13.17 -18.29 51.08
N LEU A 109 -12.84 -18.77 52.28
CA LEU A 109 -13.38 -18.59 53.63
C LEU A 109 -12.39 -19.21 54.66
N GLY A 110 -12.32 -18.67 55.88
CA GLY A 110 -12.02 -19.46 57.09
C GLY A 110 -10.58 -19.52 57.58
N LYS A 111 -10.24 -18.68 58.57
CA LYS A 111 -9.19 -18.98 59.56
C LYS A 111 -9.86 -19.26 60.90
N ILE A 112 -9.64 -20.47 61.42
CA ILE A 112 -9.75 -20.81 62.85
C ILE A 112 -8.40 -20.56 63.52
#